data_AF-A0A6P0RDL7-F1
#
_entry.id   AF-A0A6P0RDL7-F1
#
_cell.length_a   1.000
_cell.length_b   1.000
_cell.length_c   1.000
_cell.angle_alpha   90.00
_cell.angle_beta   90.00
_cell.angle_gamma   90.00
#
_symmetry.space_group_name_H-M   'P 1'
#
loop_
_entity.id
_entity.type
_entity.pdbx_description
1 polymer ?
#
loop_
_entity_poly.entity_id
_entity_poly.type
_entity_poly.pdbx_seq_one_letter_code
_entity_poly.pdbx_strand_id
1 'polypeptide(L)' 'MLVKGIKKGKIIELLEEVNLPDNQEILIEIKEVNDFWSAYQKFRAKIEREGITFDDNTFDNLRDKSPGREVDL' A
#
# COMPACT_ATOMS: atom_id res chain seq x y z
N MET A 1 -18.14 -10.50 5.83
CA MET A 1 -17.40 -10.56 4.56
C MET A 1 -17.04 -9.13 4.17
N LEU A 2 -15.82 -8.86 3.73
CA LEU A 2 -15.41 -7.55 3.22
C LEU A 2 -15.22 -7.67 1.72
N VAL A 3 -16.00 -6.91 0.95
CA VAL A 3 -15.95 -6.90 -0.51
C VAL A 3 -15.39 -5.56 -0.95
N LYS A 4 -14.42 -5.58 -1.86
CA LYS A 4 -13.86 -4.35 -2.42
C LYS A 4 -14.76 -3.83 -3.54
N GLY A 5 -14.92 -2.53 -3.59
CA GLY A 5 -15.63 -1.86 -4.66
C GLY A 5 -14.97 -0.54 -5.06
N ILE A 6 -15.29 -0.06 -6.25
CA ILE A 6 -14.87 1.25 -6.75
C ILE A 6 -16.11 2.08 -7.05
N LYS A 7 -16.10 3.32 -6.55
CA LYS A 7 -17.11 4.31 -6.90
C LYS A 7 -16.85 4.88 -8.30
N LYS A 8 -17.78 4.68 -9.23
CA LYS A 8 -17.80 5.30 -10.56
C LYS A 8 -19.00 6.25 -10.66
N GLY A 9 -18.74 7.56 -10.60
CA GLY A 9 -19.81 8.57 -10.61
C GLY A 9 -20.73 8.42 -9.39
N LYS A 10 -22.00 8.07 -9.59
CA LYS A 10 -22.99 7.86 -8.51
C LYS A 10 -23.16 6.39 -8.11
N ILE A 11 -22.43 5.47 -8.73
CA ILE A 11 -22.60 4.02 -8.59
C ILE A 11 -21.35 3.44 -7.90
N ILE A 12 -21.54 2.38 -7.10
CA ILE A 12 -20.45 1.56 -6.58
C ILE A 12 -20.44 0.24 -7.36
N GLU A 13 -19.31 -0.07 -7.99
CA GLU A 13 -19.06 -1.33 -8.69
C GLU A 13 -18.27 -2.25 -7.76
N LEU A 14 -18.76 -3.46 -7.53
CA LEU A 14 -18.05 -4.47 -6.74
C LEU A 14 -17.00 -5.15 -7.62
N LEU A 15 -15.82 -5.41 -7.06
CA LEU A 15 -14.70 -6.02 -7.78
C LEU A 15 -14.70 -7.55 -7.70
N GLU A 16 -15.64 -8.12 -6.95
CA GLU A 16 -15.74 -9.54 -6.67
C GLU A 16 -17.21 -9.95 -6.71
N GLU A 17 -17.49 -11.18 -7.15
CA GLU A 17 -18.84 -11.74 -7.14
C GLU A 17 -19.31 -12.02 -5.71
N VAL A 18 -20.55 -11.67 -5.42
CA VAL A 18 -21.15 -11.85 -4.09
C VAL A 18 -22.29 -12.86 -4.21
N ASN A 19 -22.10 -14.03 -3.61
CA ASN A 19 -23.10 -15.09 -3.60
C ASN A 19 -24.01 -14.94 -2.38
N LEU A 20 -25.05 -14.10 -2.50
CA LEU A 20 -26.08 -13.90 -1.49
C LEU A 20 -27.46 -14.28 -2.06
N PRO A 21 -28.38 -14.79 -1.22
CA PRO A 21 -29.78 -15.04 -1.59
C PRO A 21 -30.47 -13.84 -2.24
N ASP A 22 -31.35 -14.11 -3.21
CA ASP A 22 -32.19 -13.10 -3.84
C ASP A 22 -33.05 -12.35 -2.80
N ASN A 23 -33.21 -11.05 -3.02
CA ASN A 23 -33.98 -10.11 -2.15
C ASN A 23 -33.43 -9.94 -0.73
N GLN A 24 -32.18 -10.32 -0.46
CA GLN A 24 -31.55 -10.03 0.81
C GLN A 24 -31.13 -8.55 0.92
N GLU A 25 -31.52 -7.89 2.01
CA GLU A 25 -31.04 -6.55 2.34
C GLU A 25 -29.55 -6.58 2.71
N ILE A 26 -28.78 -5.64 2.16
CA ILE A 26 -27.33 -5.53 2.37
C ILE A 26 -26.97 -4.13 2.87
N LEU A 27 -26.16 -4.08 3.92
CA LEU A 27 -25.55 -2.87 4.45
C LEU A 27 -24.13 -2.70 3.89
N ILE A 28 -23.83 -1.52 3.37
CA ILE A 28 -22.52 -1.18 2.81
C ILE A 28 -21.81 -0.21 3.75
N GLU A 29 -20.66 -0.60 4.29
CA GLU A 29 -19.77 0.28 5.04
C GLU A 29 -18.71 0.86 4.09
N ILE A 30 -18.73 2.18 3.89
CA ILE A 30 -17.73 2.87 3.06
C ILE A 30 -16.56 3.29 3.94
N LYS A 31 -15.40 2.67 3.73
CA LYS A 31 -14.13 3.13 4.32
C LYS A 31 -13.29 3.79 3.25
N GLU A 32 -12.80 4.99 3.54
CA GLU A 32 -11.74 5.58 2.73
C GLU A 32 -10.49 4.72 2.88
N VAL A 33 -10.16 4.01 1.81
CA VAL A 33 -8.88 3.34 1.69
C VAL A 33 -7.90 4.40 1.22
N ASN A 34 -6.92 4.75 2.06
CA ASN A 34 -5.81 5.58 1.60
C ASN A 34 -5.18 4.86 0.40
N ASP A 35 -5.17 5.52 -0.75
CA ASP A 35 -4.48 4.98 -1.91
C ASP A 35 -2.98 4.85 -1.58
N PHE A 36 -2.35 3.86 -2.20
CA PHE A 36 -0.92 3.65 -2.04
C PHE A 36 -0.13 4.93 -2.33
N TRP A 37 -0.59 5.70 -3.31
CA TRP A 37 0.09 6.92 -3.74
C TRP A 37 0.02 8.04 -2.71
N SER A 38 -1.12 8.32 -2.08
CA SER A 38 -1.18 9.32 -1.01
C SER A 38 -0.43 8.85 0.23
N ALA A 39 -0.45 7.55 0.55
CA ALA A 39 0.37 7.01 1.64
C ALA A 39 1.87 7.21 1.36
N TYR A 40 2.31 6.96 0.13
CA TYR A 40 3.69 7.17 -0.30
C TYR A 40 4.12 8.64 -0.26
N GLN A 41 3.25 9.55 -0.71
CA GLN A 41 3.50 10.98 -0.63
C GLN A 41 3.63 11.46 0.83
N LYS A 42 2.72 11.00 1.72
CA LYS A 42 2.81 11.29 3.16
C LYS A 42 4.12 10.80 3.76
N PHE A 43 4.57 9.61 3.37
CA PHE A 43 5.87 9.08 3.79
C PHE A 43 7.03 9.96 3.33
N ARG A 44 7.07 10.35 2.05
CA ARG A 44 8.12 11.25 1.52
C ARG A 44 8.15 12.60 2.25
N ALA A 45 6.99 13.22 2.44
CA ALA A 45 6.88 14.50 3.16
C ALA A 45 7.38 14.38 4.60
N LYS A 46 7.16 13.23 5.25
CA LYS A 46 7.69 12.96 6.59
C LYS A 46 9.21 12.85 6.60
N ILE A 47 9.80 12.08 5.68
CA ILE A 47 11.26 11.93 5.52
C ILE A 47 11.93 13.30 5.33
N GLU A 48 11.37 14.13 4.45
CA GLU A 48 11.88 15.48 4.19
C GLU A 48 11.78 16.39 5.42
N ARG A 49 10.62 16.42 6.08
CA ARG A 49 10.41 17.20 7.30
C ARG A 49 11.34 16.79 8.44
N GLU A 50 11.64 15.51 8.55
CA GLU A 50 12.53 14.96 9.58
C GLU A 50 14.02 15.07 9.16
N GLY A 51 14.31 15.58 7.97
CA GLY A 51 15.67 15.75 7.47
C GLY A 51 16.43 14.44 7.31
N ILE A 52 15.70 13.33 7.14
CA ILE A 52 16.30 12.00 7.01
C ILE A 52 16.99 11.94 5.65
N THR A 53 18.31 11.81 5.68
CA THR A 53 19.16 11.67 4.50
C THR A 53 19.89 10.33 4.57
N PHE A 54 20.22 9.78 3.41
CA PHE A 54 20.99 8.56 3.28
C PHE A 54 22.27 8.92 2.53
N ASP A 55 23.40 8.62 3.14
CA ASP A 55 24.72 8.74 2.53
C ASP A 55 25.28 7.35 2.17
N ASP A 56 26.44 7.34 1.51
CA ASP A 56 27.09 6.10 1.04
C ASP A 56 27.41 5.11 2.16
N ASN A 57 27.60 5.59 3.40
CA ASN A 57 27.89 4.75 4.56
C ASN A 57 26.62 4.28 5.27
N THR A 58 25.44 4.84 4.94
CA THR A 58 24.20 4.57 5.66
C THR A 58 23.73 3.12 5.49
N PHE A 59 24.11 2.50 4.37
CA PHE A 59 23.79 1.11 4.07
C PHE A 59 25.02 0.18 4.13
N ASP A 60 26.13 0.66 4.70
CA ASP A 60 27.31 -0.16 4.89
C ASP A 60 27.02 -1.34 5.81
N ASN A 61 27.62 -2.48 5.48
CA ASN A 61 27.54 -3.73 6.26
C ASN A 61 26.12 -4.31 6.41
N LEU A 62 25.11 -3.82 5.66
CA LEU A 62 23.83 -4.52 5.56
C LEU A 62 23.96 -5.88 4.87
N ARG A 63 24.99 -6.02 4.02
CA ARG A 63 25.28 -7.27 3.31
C ARG A 63 26.33 -8.07 4.05
N ASP A 64 26.15 -9.39 4.02
CA ASP A 64 27.16 -10.35 4.45
C ASP A 64 28.38 -10.26 3.53
N LYS A 65 29.55 -10.05 4.14
CA LYS A 65 30.85 -9.90 3.45
C LYS A 65 31.67 -11.20 3.47
N SER A 66 31.07 -12.33 3.84
CA SER A 66 31.74 -13.63 3.82
C SER A 66 32.10 -14.07 2.40
N PRO A 67 33.22 -14.81 2.23
CA PRO A 67 33.65 -15.30 0.93
C PRO A 67 32.56 -16.11 0.23
N GLY A 68 32.31 -15.83 -1.05
CA GLY A 68 31.27 -16.48 -1.86
C GLY A 68 29.91 -15.79 -1.81
N ARG A 69 29.79 -14.64 -1.13
CA ARG A 69 28.60 -13.75 -1.17
C ARG A 69 28.92 -12.36 -1.73
N GLU A 70 30.09 -12.19 -2.35
CA GLU A 70 30.43 -10.96 -3.04
C GLU A 70 29.48 -10.69 -4.23
N VAL A 71 29.14 -9.42 -4.45
CA VAL A 71 28.31 -8.98 -5.58
C VAL A 71 29.14 -7.99 -6.39
N ASP A 72 29.35 -8.27 -7.67
CA ASP A 72 29.89 -7.27 -8.59
C ASP A 72 28.86 -6.16 -8.77
N LEU A 73 29.24 -4.94 -8.39
CA LEU A 73 28.44 -3.72 -8.50
C LEU A 73 28.84 -2.91 -9.73
#